data_AF-A0A2N2W562-F1
#
_entry.id   AF-A0A2N2W562-F1
#
_cell.length_a   1.000
_cell.length_b   1.000
_cell.length_c   1.000
_cell.angle_alpha   90.00
_cell.angle_beta   90.00
_cell.angle_gamma   90.00
#
_symmetry.space_group_name_H-M   'P 1'
#
loop_
_entity.id
_entity.type
_entity.pdbx_description
1 polymer ?
#
loop_
_entity_poly.entity_id
_entity_poly.type
_entity_poly.pdbx_seq_one_letter_code
_entity_poly.pdbx_strand_id
1 'polypeptide(L)'
;MLIALDINGNRIQAYKGGLGKCQVCKNEVRAYCGEINIHHWRHIDLAKCDFWKENETEWHRKWKKKFPIEWQEVIVSDGEQIHRADIKTTSGLVVEFQNSSISSTDVKKRERFYSNMIWLINAEGFKENFEIWSVVTAQLSYLDKTNPTFNLDSIFSKDSVNVSALKNDITTIEREINSNGYKIRKLTDNIDEIIKLESDLNQTVDQFLEGTLGYYNPLKSFKSAIREGLPLLSKTLEEYTETIKLKKSHLEKIETFEKCKIPSLENFTIVDYKLISSKHYKICKLIKKESMNSFFPDIINFSSAQDFDRMSRNQNYILVIDFTTIIETLNTEIVKLEGNILKVKNNQFKQKDTLKIDIESFLRTEKMNGKATIVKLKDKNLELQNELKVQEEQLQETIRQEQLEEIKANERAEKAIKKRRYDIMKDYKGVYGYHWKYKRKTWDFAKKPLYLDFGNSIFHLQNSNTFIKISHQDFVKKIFGYTGLS
;
A
#
# COMPACT_ATOMS: atom_id res chain seq x y z
N MET A 1 -41.82 -37.60 66.67
CA MET A 1 -41.54 -36.32 67.35
C MET A 1 -40.33 -36.55 68.23
N LEU A 2 -39.45 -35.57 68.32
CA LEU A 2 -38.22 -35.65 69.08
C LEU A 2 -38.42 -35.16 70.52
N ILE A 3 -39.42 -34.30 70.75
CA ILE A 3 -39.68 -33.66 72.04
C ILE A 3 -41.09 -34.01 72.54
N ALA A 4 -41.18 -34.48 73.78
CA ALA A 4 -42.42 -34.66 74.55
C ALA A 4 -42.40 -33.79 75.80
N LEU A 5 -43.51 -33.78 76.55
CA LEU A 5 -43.58 -33.15 77.87
C LEU A 5 -43.45 -34.22 78.96
N ASP A 6 -42.67 -33.95 80.01
CA ASP A 6 -42.67 -34.74 81.23
C ASP A 6 -43.95 -34.48 82.07
N ILE A 7 -44.03 -35.11 83.24
CA ILE A 7 -45.15 -34.93 84.18
C ILE A 7 -45.31 -33.48 84.68
N ASN A 8 -44.21 -32.72 84.69
CA ASN A 8 -44.15 -31.33 85.13
C ASN A 8 -44.36 -30.33 83.98
N GLY A 9 -44.55 -30.82 82.74
CA GLY A 9 -44.68 -29.97 81.55
C GLY A 9 -43.36 -29.50 80.95
N ASN A 10 -42.21 -30.02 81.40
CA ASN A 10 -40.91 -29.71 80.82
C ASN A 10 -40.67 -30.49 79.53
N ARG A 11 -39.93 -29.87 78.61
CA ARG A 11 -39.60 -30.47 77.31
C ARG A 11 -38.47 -31.48 77.46
N ILE A 12 -38.74 -32.72 77.07
CA ILE A 12 -37.82 -33.87 77.21
C ILE A 12 -37.56 -34.59 75.89
N GLN A 13 -36.30 -34.99 75.69
CA GLN A 13 -35.92 -35.89 74.59
C GLN A 13 -36.27 -37.33 74.90
N ALA A 14 -36.43 -38.15 73.86
CA ALA A 14 -36.71 -39.57 74.04
C ALA A 14 -35.54 -40.30 74.69
N TYR A 15 -35.85 -41.05 75.75
CA TYR A 15 -34.93 -41.92 76.47
C TYR A 15 -35.54 -43.32 76.60
N LYS A 16 -34.68 -44.34 76.72
CA LYS A 16 -35.12 -45.74 76.69
C LYS A 16 -36.14 -46.00 77.81
N GLY A 17 -37.31 -46.51 77.42
CA GLY A 17 -38.43 -46.81 78.34
C GLY A 17 -39.26 -45.60 78.79
N GLY A 18 -39.00 -44.40 78.25
CA GLY A 18 -39.70 -43.19 78.64
C GLY A 18 -41.18 -43.17 78.27
N LEU A 19 -41.98 -42.54 79.14
CA LEU A 19 -43.36 -42.10 78.91
C LEU A 19 -43.41 -40.57 79.04
N GLY A 20 -44.22 -39.92 78.20
CA GLY A 20 -44.42 -38.48 78.21
C GLY A 20 -45.76 -38.10 77.60
N LYS A 21 -46.02 -36.79 77.43
CA LYS A 21 -47.26 -36.26 76.83
C LYS A 21 -46.99 -35.53 75.50
N CYS A 22 -47.88 -35.69 74.49
CA CYS A 22 -47.82 -34.93 73.21
C CYS A 22 -47.86 -33.44 73.56
N GLN A 23 -46.94 -32.65 73.02
CA GLN A 23 -46.93 -31.20 73.25
C GLN A 23 -48.23 -30.52 72.78
N VAL A 24 -48.90 -31.10 71.77
CA VAL A 24 -50.13 -30.59 71.14
C VAL A 24 -51.39 -31.15 71.82
N CYS A 25 -51.67 -32.45 71.71
CA CYS A 25 -52.93 -33.02 72.21
C CYS A 25 -52.89 -33.49 73.68
N LYS A 26 -51.73 -33.41 74.33
CA LYS A 26 -51.49 -33.86 75.73
C LYS A 26 -51.69 -35.36 76.01
N ASN A 27 -52.05 -36.17 75.02
CA ASN A 27 -52.14 -37.62 75.13
C ASN A 27 -50.77 -38.29 75.32
N GLU A 28 -50.77 -39.50 75.87
CA GLU A 28 -49.54 -40.23 76.18
C GLU A 28 -48.75 -40.64 74.94
N VAL A 29 -47.43 -40.47 75.04
CA VAL A 29 -46.45 -40.88 74.05
C VAL A 29 -45.39 -41.76 74.71
N ARG A 30 -44.92 -42.78 73.98
CA ARG A 30 -43.87 -43.70 74.40
C ARG A 30 -42.60 -43.42 73.61
N ALA A 31 -41.46 -43.48 74.29
CA ALA A 31 -40.15 -43.38 73.66
C ALA A 31 -39.77 -44.70 72.99
N TYR A 32 -39.38 -44.62 71.72
CA TYR A 32 -38.79 -45.70 70.94
C TYR A 32 -37.31 -45.40 70.76
N CYS A 33 -36.47 -46.21 71.38
CA CYS A 33 -35.03 -46.04 71.45
C CYS A 33 -34.35 -47.36 71.07
N GLY A 34 -33.37 -47.35 70.16
CA GLY A 34 -32.61 -48.54 69.79
C GLY A 34 -31.34 -48.21 69.02
N GLU A 35 -30.49 -49.22 68.79
CA GLU A 35 -29.20 -49.06 68.10
C GLU A 35 -29.37 -48.76 66.60
N ILE A 36 -30.44 -49.25 65.99
CA ILE A 36 -30.81 -49.02 64.58
C ILE A 36 -31.78 -47.83 64.44
N ASN A 37 -32.59 -47.55 65.48
CA ASN A 37 -33.65 -46.54 65.45
C ASN A 37 -33.35 -45.36 66.37
N ILE A 38 -33.24 -44.17 65.79
CA ILE A 38 -33.03 -42.92 66.53
C ILE A 38 -34.16 -42.71 67.55
N HIS A 39 -33.79 -42.28 68.76
CA HIS A 39 -34.69 -42.04 69.88
C HIS A 39 -35.78 -41.02 69.49
N HIS A 40 -37.04 -41.45 69.52
CA HIS A 40 -38.19 -40.59 69.21
C HIS A 40 -39.43 -40.98 70.03
N TRP A 41 -40.39 -40.08 70.15
CA TRP A 41 -41.67 -40.33 70.78
C TRP A 41 -42.75 -40.66 69.74
N ARG A 42 -43.61 -41.63 70.08
CA ARG A 42 -44.79 -42.03 69.31
C ARG A 42 -46.01 -42.11 70.23
N HIS A 43 -47.18 -41.69 69.75
CA HIS A 43 -48.41 -41.88 70.50
C HIS A 43 -48.67 -43.37 70.76
N ILE A 44 -49.12 -43.67 71.97
CA ILE A 44 -49.47 -45.04 72.37
C ILE A 44 -50.73 -45.47 71.61
N ASP A 45 -51.71 -44.58 71.49
CA ASP A 45 -52.91 -44.74 70.65
C ASP A 45 -52.82 -43.91 69.36
N LEU A 46 -53.49 -44.35 68.29
CA LEU A 46 -53.58 -43.63 67.00
C LEU A 46 -54.47 -42.37 67.12
N ALA A 47 -54.04 -41.40 67.93
CA ALA A 47 -54.65 -40.09 68.01
C ALA A 47 -54.28 -39.28 66.75
N LYS A 48 -55.26 -38.58 66.16
CA LYS A 48 -55.01 -37.49 65.20
C LYS A 48 -54.35 -36.29 65.95
N CYS A 49 -53.07 -36.39 66.33
CA CYS A 49 -52.25 -35.28 66.91
C CYS A 49 -51.57 -34.53 65.75
N ASP A 50 -52.08 -33.35 65.41
CA ASP A 50 -51.61 -32.39 64.37
C ASP A 50 -51.70 -32.88 62.91
N PHE A 51 -52.57 -32.25 62.12
CA PHE A 51 -52.81 -32.58 60.71
C PHE A 51 -51.65 -32.22 59.77
N TRP A 52 -50.70 -31.40 60.22
CA TRP A 52 -49.51 -31.03 59.44
C TRP A 52 -48.29 -31.91 59.70
N LYS A 53 -48.42 -32.89 60.59
CA LYS A 53 -47.33 -33.79 60.96
C LYS A 53 -46.96 -34.74 59.82
N GLU A 54 -45.76 -34.58 59.27
CA GLU A 54 -45.15 -35.60 58.41
C GLU A 54 -44.48 -36.73 59.22
N ASN A 55 -44.20 -37.85 58.54
CA ASN A 55 -43.35 -38.89 59.09
C ASN A 55 -41.91 -38.37 59.21
N GLU A 56 -41.38 -38.36 60.43
CA GLU A 56 -40.04 -37.87 60.73
C GLU A 56 -38.96 -38.74 60.06
N THR A 57 -38.30 -38.23 59.03
CA THR A 57 -37.21 -38.91 58.31
C THR A 57 -35.83 -38.63 58.92
N GLU A 58 -34.80 -39.41 58.54
CA GLU A 58 -33.42 -39.16 58.97
C GLU A 58 -32.93 -37.75 58.58
N TRP A 59 -33.34 -37.27 57.41
CA TRP A 59 -33.02 -35.93 56.91
C TRP A 59 -33.56 -34.82 57.84
N HIS A 60 -34.84 -34.90 58.24
CA HIS A 60 -35.44 -33.96 59.20
C HIS A 60 -34.67 -33.96 60.52
N ARG A 61 -34.33 -35.14 61.04
CA ARG A 61 -33.60 -35.29 62.31
C ARG A 61 -32.20 -34.68 62.24
N LYS A 62 -31.48 -34.94 61.15
CA LYS A 62 -30.14 -34.35 60.92
C LYS A 62 -30.20 -32.84 60.90
N TRP A 63 -31.24 -32.25 60.31
CA TRP A 63 -31.44 -30.82 60.29
C TRP A 63 -31.83 -30.25 61.65
N LYS A 64 -32.78 -30.86 62.36
CA LYS A 64 -33.21 -30.42 63.71
C LYS A 64 -32.04 -30.39 64.70
N LYS A 65 -31.18 -31.41 64.67
CA LYS A 65 -29.99 -31.52 65.54
C LYS A 65 -28.97 -30.39 65.38
N LYS A 66 -29.03 -29.59 64.30
CA LYS A 66 -28.13 -28.45 64.09
C LYS A 66 -28.53 -27.22 64.91
N PHE A 67 -29.68 -27.23 65.56
CA PHE A 67 -30.24 -26.11 66.32
C PHE A 67 -30.40 -26.47 67.80
N PRO A 68 -30.45 -25.47 68.72
CA PRO A 68 -30.66 -25.70 70.15
C PRO A 68 -31.99 -26.40 70.41
N ILE A 69 -32.06 -27.21 71.46
CA ILE A 69 -33.27 -27.98 71.80
C ILE A 69 -34.48 -27.08 72.03
N GLU A 70 -34.25 -25.87 72.54
CA GLU A 70 -35.25 -24.85 72.82
C GLU A 70 -36.01 -24.46 71.55
N TRP A 71 -35.37 -24.53 70.38
CA TRP A 71 -35.94 -24.12 69.10
C TRP A 71 -36.64 -25.25 68.35
N GLN A 72 -36.32 -26.51 68.66
CA GLN A 72 -36.82 -27.66 67.93
C GLN A 72 -38.27 -27.97 68.30
N GLU A 73 -39.15 -28.25 67.35
CA GLU A 73 -40.50 -28.76 67.66
C GLU A 73 -41.32 -27.86 68.62
N VAL A 74 -41.27 -26.54 68.42
CA VAL A 74 -41.95 -25.54 69.26
C VAL A 74 -43.41 -25.39 68.85
N ILE A 75 -44.31 -25.32 69.84
CA ILE A 75 -45.74 -25.12 69.61
C ILE A 75 -46.02 -23.66 69.24
N VAL A 76 -46.78 -23.47 68.18
CA VAL A 76 -47.33 -22.18 67.73
C VAL A 76 -48.84 -22.31 67.69
N SER A 77 -49.53 -21.28 68.16
CA SER A 77 -50.99 -21.19 68.11
C SER A 77 -51.41 -19.80 67.67
N ASP A 78 -52.46 -19.74 66.86
CA ASP A 78 -53.12 -18.50 66.42
C ASP A 78 -54.46 -18.27 67.14
N GLY A 79 -54.76 -19.07 68.17
CA GLY A 79 -56.02 -19.05 68.94
C GLY A 79 -57.08 -20.03 68.43
N GLU A 80 -57.05 -20.41 67.15
CA GLU A 80 -58.00 -21.38 66.56
C GLU A 80 -57.34 -22.73 66.28
N GLN A 81 -56.06 -22.72 65.90
CA GLN A 81 -55.29 -23.90 65.52
C GLN A 81 -53.98 -23.95 66.31
N ILE A 82 -53.49 -25.17 66.54
CA ILE A 82 -52.22 -25.42 67.23
C ILE A 82 -51.38 -26.32 66.33
N HIS A 83 -50.21 -25.82 65.93
CA HIS A 83 -49.26 -26.55 65.10
C HIS A 83 -47.86 -26.52 65.70
N ARG A 84 -47.06 -27.52 65.33
CA ARG A 84 -45.67 -27.65 65.79
C ARG A 84 -44.73 -27.24 64.68
N ALA A 85 -43.99 -26.16 64.92
CA ALA A 85 -42.93 -25.71 64.02
C ALA A 85 -41.71 -26.65 64.13
N ASP A 86 -41.08 -27.00 63.01
CA ASP A 86 -39.87 -27.84 63.06
C ASP A 86 -38.72 -27.16 63.79
N ILE A 87 -38.48 -25.89 63.47
CA ILE A 87 -37.57 -24.97 64.18
C ILE A 87 -38.28 -23.63 64.36
N LYS A 88 -38.21 -23.05 65.56
CA LYS A 88 -38.62 -21.66 65.84
C LYS A 88 -37.54 -20.95 66.66
N THR A 89 -36.98 -19.90 66.08
CA THR A 89 -35.93 -19.09 66.73
C THR A 89 -36.52 -18.14 67.78
N THR A 90 -35.66 -17.58 68.66
CA THR A 90 -36.06 -16.54 69.62
C THR A 90 -36.57 -15.26 68.96
N SER A 91 -36.11 -14.96 67.73
CA SER A 91 -36.59 -13.84 66.91
C SER A 91 -37.99 -14.08 66.28
N GLY A 92 -38.56 -15.27 66.47
CA GLY A 92 -39.86 -15.65 65.92
C GLY A 92 -39.82 -16.21 64.49
N LEU A 93 -38.64 -16.35 63.87
CA LEU A 93 -38.51 -17.06 62.59
C LEU A 93 -38.81 -18.55 62.76
N VAL A 94 -39.70 -19.08 61.90
CA VAL A 94 -39.98 -20.50 61.76
C VAL A 94 -39.24 -21.07 60.54
N VAL A 95 -38.58 -22.22 60.68
CA VAL A 95 -38.02 -22.99 59.56
C VAL A 95 -38.79 -24.29 59.47
N GLU A 96 -39.55 -24.48 58.39
CA GLU A 96 -40.29 -25.71 58.13
C GLU A 96 -39.49 -26.62 57.21
N PHE A 97 -39.36 -27.88 57.61
CA PHE A 97 -38.65 -28.90 56.85
C PHE A 97 -39.67 -29.71 56.06
N GLN A 98 -39.46 -29.82 54.75
CA GLN A 98 -40.38 -30.52 53.87
C GLN A 98 -39.65 -31.60 53.08
N ASN A 99 -40.00 -32.87 53.33
CA ASN A 99 -39.43 -34.01 52.60
C ASN A 99 -40.43 -34.62 51.61
N SER A 100 -41.71 -34.66 51.95
CA SER A 100 -42.74 -35.33 51.17
C SER A 100 -43.45 -34.38 50.19
N SER A 101 -44.36 -34.88 49.36
CA SER A 101 -45.21 -34.01 48.54
C SER A 101 -46.25 -33.29 49.40
N ILE A 102 -46.36 -31.97 49.25
CA ILE A 102 -47.35 -31.12 49.92
C ILE A 102 -48.34 -30.52 48.88
N SER A 103 -49.58 -30.27 49.30
CA SER A 103 -50.58 -29.62 48.45
C SER A 103 -50.38 -28.09 48.42
N SER A 104 -50.77 -27.42 47.34
CA SER A 104 -50.64 -25.94 47.25
C SER A 104 -51.52 -25.23 48.29
N THR A 105 -52.62 -25.87 48.69
CA THR A 105 -53.48 -25.42 49.78
C THR A 105 -52.77 -25.45 51.13
N ASP A 106 -51.98 -26.49 51.41
CA ASP A 106 -51.26 -26.59 52.69
C ASP A 106 -50.07 -25.64 52.76
N VAL A 107 -49.36 -25.41 51.65
CA VAL A 107 -48.32 -24.37 51.56
C VAL A 107 -48.91 -23.00 51.93
N LYS A 108 -50.02 -22.60 51.28
CA LYS A 108 -50.68 -21.31 51.58
C LYS A 108 -51.15 -21.20 53.02
N LYS A 109 -51.71 -22.28 53.58
CA LYS A 109 -52.17 -22.32 54.98
C LYS A 109 -51.00 -22.17 55.95
N ARG A 110 -49.92 -22.93 55.78
CA ARG A 110 -48.73 -22.87 56.64
C ARG A 110 -48.06 -21.50 56.58
N GLU A 111 -47.91 -20.94 55.38
CA GLU A 111 -47.33 -19.60 55.21
C GLU A 111 -48.18 -18.50 55.84
N ARG A 112 -49.51 -18.62 55.79
CA ARG A 112 -50.42 -17.68 56.48
C ARG A 112 -50.36 -17.83 57.99
N PHE A 113 -50.30 -19.07 58.48
CA PHE A 113 -50.28 -19.39 59.91
C PHE A 113 -48.98 -18.95 60.58
N TYR A 114 -47.82 -19.37 60.07
CA TYR A 114 -46.54 -19.02 60.69
C TYR A 114 -46.10 -17.59 60.36
N SER A 115 -46.51 -17.06 59.19
CA SER A 115 -46.18 -15.73 58.68
C SER A 115 -44.67 -15.47 58.51
N ASN A 116 -43.89 -15.40 59.59
CA ASN A 116 -42.43 -15.27 59.57
C ASN A 116 -41.78 -16.65 59.46
N MET A 117 -41.79 -17.22 58.25
CA MET A 117 -41.23 -18.55 58.01
C MET A 117 -40.35 -18.63 56.75
N ILE A 118 -39.51 -19.66 56.71
CA ILE A 118 -38.82 -20.12 55.51
C ILE A 118 -39.04 -21.63 55.32
N TRP A 119 -38.95 -22.07 54.07
CA TRP A 119 -38.98 -23.47 53.71
C TRP A 119 -37.57 -24.00 53.48
N LEU A 120 -37.24 -25.15 54.05
CA LEU A 120 -36.12 -25.98 53.62
C LEU A 120 -36.68 -27.31 53.12
N ILE A 121 -36.45 -27.61 51.85
CA ILE A 121 -37.02 -28.77 51.17
C ILE A 121 -35.92 -29.76 50.88
N ASN A 122 -36.15 -31.04 51.17
CA ASN A 122 -35.26 -32.09 50.73
C ASN A 122 -35.39 -32.28 49.22
N ALA A 123 -34.40 -31.81 48.46
CA ALA A 123 -34.36 -31.90 47.01
C ALA A 123 -33.49 -33.04 46.50
N GLU A 124 -32.80 -33.78 47.38
CA GLU A 124 -31.91 -34.89 47.03
C GLU A 124 -32.59 -35.90 46.09
N GLY A 125 -33.85 -36.25 46.36
CA GLY A 125 -34.61 -37.22 45.57
C GLY A 125 -35.07 -36.73 44.18
N PHE A 126 -34.91 -35.45 43.85
CA PHE A 126 -35.28 -34.91 42.55
C PHE A 126 -34.26 -33.89 42.00
N LYS A 127 -33.01 -33.91 42.50
CA LYS A 127 -31.93 -33.01 42.06
C LYS A 127 -31.60 -33.20 40.57
N GLU A 128 -31.75 -34.41 40.04
CA GLU A 128 -31.53 -34.73 38.62
C GLU A 128 -32.55 -34.07 37.69
N ASN A 129 -33.66 -33.54 38.22
CA ASN A 129 -34.63 -32.75 37.45
C ASN A 129 -34.16 -31.31 37.20
N PHE A 130 -32.99 -30.93 37.74
CA PHE A 130 -32.39 -29.62 37.54
C PHE A 130 -31.18 -29.72 36.62
N GLU A 131 -31.19 -28.94 35.54
CA GLU A 131 -29.96 -28.56 34.85
C GLU A 131 -29.41 -27.32 35.54
N ILE A 132 -28.15 -27.37 35.98
CA ILE A 132 -27.53 -26.31 36.78
C ILE A 132 -26.23 -25.90 36.12
N TRP A 133 -26.01 -24.59 35.99
CA TRP A 133 -24.76 -24.04 35.52
C TRP A 133 -24.32 -22.86 36.37
N SER A 134 -23.00 -22.67 36.49
CA SER A 134 -22.46 -21.48 37.13
C SER A 134 -22.70 -20.27 36.22
N VAL A 135 -23.31 -19.21 36.76
CA VAL A 135 -23.45 -17.95 36.02
C VAL A 135 -22.08 -17.34 35.76
N VAL A 136 -21.13 -17.46 36.69
CA VAL A 136 -19.74 -17.02 36.50
C VAL A 136 -19.13 -17.68 35.26
N THR A 137 -19.17 -19.02 35.17
CA THR A 137 -18.60 -19.74 34.03
C THR A 137 -19.29 -19.37 32.72
N ALA A 138 -20.62 -19.24 32.72
CA ALA A 138 -21.38 -18.85 31.53
C ALA A 138 -21.01 -17.42 31.05
N GLN A 139 -20.92 -16.46 31.98
CA GLN A 139 -20.56 -15.07 31.68
C GLN A 139 -19.10 -14.93 31.23
N LEU A 140 -18.17 -15.66 31.86
CA LEU A 140 -16.77 -15.69 31.42
C LEU A 140 -16.65 -16.31 30.03
N SER A 141 -17.34 -17.43 29.76
CA SER A 141 -17.35 -18.04 28.44
C SER A 141 -17.93 -17.11 27.36
N TYR A 142 -18.98 -16.37 27.69
CA TYR A 142 -19.53 -15.35 26.79
C TYR A 142 -18.53 -14.21 26.54
N LEU A 143 -17.85 -13.73 27.58
CA LEU A 143 -16.81 -12.70 27.45
C LEU A 143 -15.66 -13.16 26.54
N ASP A 144 -15.20 -14.40 26.71
CA ASP A 144 -14.10 -14.97 25.91
C ASP A 144 -14.50 -15.17 24.44
N LYS A 145 -15.76 -15.56 24.17
CA LYS A 145 -16.28 -15.69 22.79
C LYS A 145 -16.49 -14.36 22.08
N THR A 146 -16.87 -13.32 22.82
CA THR A 146 -17.15 -11.99 22.26
C THR A 146 -15.91 -11.12 22.16
N ASN A 147 -14.85 -11.48 22.86
CA ASN A 147 -13.53 -10.85 22.78
C ASN A 147 -12.49 -11.93 22.43
N PRO A 148 -12.61 -12.59 21.26
CA PRO A 148 -11.56 -13.49 20.82
C PRO A 148 -10.28 -12.68 20.79
N THR A 149 -9.22 -13.20 21.40
CA THR A 149 -7.89 -12.58 21.45
C THR A 149 -7.57 -12.02 20.07
N PHE A 150 -7.46 -10.70 20.01
CA PHE A 150 -7.24 -9.95 18.78
C PHE A 150 -6.00 -10.52 18.08
N ASN A 151 -6.19 -11.06 16.86
CA ASN A 151 -5.06 -11.49 16.06
C ASN A 151 -4.39 -10.25 15.49
N LEU A 152 -3.32 -9.81 16.15
CA LEU A 152 -2.47 -8.69 15.74
C LEU A 152 -2.10 -8.80 14.24
N ASP A 153 -1.86 -10.02 13.73
CA ASP A 153 -1.43 -10.23 12.34
C ASP A 153 -2.49 -9.88 11.28
N SER A 154 -3.79 -9.86 11.62
CA SER A 154 -4.84 -9.59 10.62
C SER A 154 -5.14 -8.10 10.41
N ILE A 155 -4.58 -7.21 11.23
CA ILE A 155 -4.83 -5.76 11.18
C ILE A 155 -3.74 -5.03 10.38
N PHE A 156 -2.52 -5.56 10.35
CA PHE A 156 -1.36 -4.96 9.66
C PHE A 156 -1.40 -5.01 8.12
N SER A 157 -2.53 -5.37 7.49
CA SER A 157 -2.55 -5.61 6.04
C SER A 157 -2.75 -4.36 5.18
N LYS A 158 -3.14 -3.21 5.77
CA LYS A 158 -3.46 -2.01 4.98
C LYS A 158 -2.89 -0.75 5.58
N ASP A 159 -2.07 -0.06 4.79
CA ASP A 159 -1.57 1.28 5.10
C ASP A 159 -2.72 2.25 5.40
N SER A 160 -2.50 3.15 6.35
CA SER A 160 -3.41 4.28 6.58
C SER A 160 -3.43 5.22 5.37
N VAL A 161 -4.45 6.09 5.32
CA VAL A 161 -4.53 7.14 4.28
C VAL A 161 -3.30 8.05 4.31
N ASN A 162 -2.76 8.34 5.51
CA ASN A 162 -1.58 9.19 5.66
C ASN A 162 -0.31 8.48 5.18
N VAL A 163 -0.11 7.21 5.58
CA VAL A 163 1.04 6.39 5.15
C VAL A 163 1.03 6.22 3.63
N SER A 164 -0.13 5.96 3.03
CA SER A 164 -0.25 5.81 1.58
C SER A 164 -0.01 7.13 0.82
N ALA A 165 -0.47 8.27 1.35
CA ALA A 165 -0.16 9.58 0.77
C ALA A 165 1.34 9.87 0.76
N LEU A 166 2.03 9.70 1.90
CA LEU A 166 3.47 9.91 2.01
C LEU A 166 4.28 9.01 1.06
N LYS A 167 3.89 7.72 0.93
CA LYS A 167 4.52 6.80 -0.04
C LYS A 167 4.36 7.27 -1.49
N ASN A 168 3.20 7.84 -1.85
CA ASN A 168 2.96 8.37 -3.18
C ASN A 168 3.79 9.63 -3.46
N ASP A 169 3.94 10.51 -2.46
CA ASP A 169 4.75 11.72 -2.58
C ASP A 169 6.24 11.37 -2.76
N ILE A 170 6.76 10.46 -1.94
CA ILE A 170 8.11 9.87 -2.08
C ILE A 170 8.31 9.34 -3.50
N THR A 171 7.39 8.50 -3.98
CA THR A 171 7.48 7.91 -5.33
C THR A 171 7.50 9.00 -6.42
N THR A 172 6.78 10.09 -6.22
CA THR A 172 6.73 11.22 -7.16
C THR A 172 8.06 11.96 -7.21
N ILE A 173 8.64 12.25 -6.04
CA ILE A 173 9.96 12.89 -5.91
C ILE A 173 11.04 12.02 -6.57
N GLU A 174 11.05 10.71 -6.30
CA GLU A 174 12.00 9.77 -6.90
C GLU A 174 11.92 9.76 -8.43
N ARG A 175 10.70 9.79 -9.00
CA ARG A 175 10.51 9.87 -10.46
C ARG A 175 11.09 11.15 -11.03
N GLU A 176 10.91 12.28 -10.35
CA GLU A 176 11.44 13.56 -10.80
C GLU A 176 12.98 13.58 -10.76
N ILE A 177 13.58 13.10 -9.66
CA ILE A 177 15.04 12.96 -9.52
C ILE A 177 15.61 12.12 -10.69
N ASN A 178 14.98 10.97 -10.98
CA ASN A 178 15.38 10.08 -12.05
C ASN A 178 15.25 10.73 -13.44
N SER A 179 14.14 11.44 -13.69
CA SER A 179 13.91 12.18 -14.93
C SER A 179 14.98 13.26 -15.17
N ASN A 180 15.30 14.02 -14.13
CA ASN A 180 16.37 15.02 -14.18
C ASN A 180 17.75 14.37 -14.36
N GLY A 181 18.02 13.24 -13.71
CA GLY A 181 19.23 12.46 -13.90
C GLY A 181 19.43 12.01 -15.35
N TYR A 182 18.37 11.54 -16.01
CA TYR A 182 18.40 11.21 -17.44
C TYR A 182 18.70 12.43 -18.32
N LYS A 183 18.06 13.57 -18.05
CA LYS A 183 18.32 14.83 -18.80
C LYS A 183 19.78 15.29 -18.63
N ILE A 184 20.31 15.23 -17.42
CA ILE A 184 21.72 15.57 -17.13
C ILE A 184 22.65 14.67 -17.94
N ARG A 185 22.42 13.35 -17.95
CA ARG A 185 23.22 12.41 -18.73
C ARG A 185 23.20 12.75 -20.22
N LYS A 186 22.01 12.96 -20.80
CA LYS A 186 21.86 13.32 -22.22
C LYS A 186 22.58 14.63 -22.57
N LEU A 187 22.50 15.64 -21.71
CA LEU A 187 23.23 16.89 -21.90
C LEU A 187 24.75 16.70 -21.77
N THR A 188 25.20 15.82 -20.88
CA THR A 188 26.61 15.47 -20.72
C THR A 188 27.14 14.79 -21.98
N ASP A 189 26.44 13.78 -22.48
CA ASP A 189 26.79 13.08 -23.73
C ASP A 189 26.86 14.07 -24.92
N ASN A 190 25.94 15.04 -24.98
CA ASN A 190 25.96 16.09 -26.00
C ASN A 190 27.16 17.04 -25.86
N ILE A 191 27.56 17.39 -24.63
CA ILE A 191 28.75 18.20 -24.36
C ILE A 191 30.03 17.45 -24.75
N ASP A 192 30.09 16.15 -24.47
CA ASP A 192 31.23 15.31 -24.86
C ASP A 192 31.36 15.25 -26.38
N GLU A 193 30.24 15.17 -27.10
CA GLU A 193 30.24 15.26 -28.56
C GLU A 193 30.68 16.64 -29.06
N ILE A 194 30.26 17.73 -28.41
CA ILE A 194 30.78 19.07 -28.72
C ILE A 194 32.30 19.13 -28.55
N ILE A 195 32.84 18.55 -27.47
CA ILE A 195 34.29 18.52 -27.22
C ILE A 195 35.03 17.78 -28.34
N LYS A 196 34.48 16.68 -28.86
CA LYS A 196 35.07 15.97 -30.00
C LYS A 196 35.09 16.84 -31.25
N LEU A 197 33.99 17.51 -31.57
CA LEU A 197 33.91 18.44 -32.72
C LEU A 197 34.88 19.63 -32.58
N GLU A 198 35.04 20.16 -31.37
CA GLU A 198 36.00 21.23 -31.08
C GLU A 198 37.47 20.78 -31.24
N SER A 199 37.78 19.49 -31.08
CA SER A 199 39.16 18.98 -31.16
C SER A 199 39.78 19.05 -32.56
N ASP A 200 38.95 18.94 -33.61
CA ASP A 200 39.34 19.15 -35.00
C ASP A 200 38.22 19.90 -35.75
N LEU A 201 38.26 21.22 -35.62
CA LEU A 201 37.32 22.11 -36.28
C LEU A 201 37.41 22.07 -37.81
N ASN A 202 38.58 21.76 -38.38
CA ASN A 202 38.72 21.68 -39.83
C ASN A 202 37.96 20.46 -40.36
N GLN A 203 38.17 19.29 -39.75
CA GLN A 203 37.43 18.08 -40.07
C GLN A 203 35.93 18.27 -39.84
N THR A 204 35.54 18.95 -38.76
CA THR A 204 34.14 19.25 -38.46
C THR A 204 33.48 20.10 -39.55
N VAL A 205 34.17 21.13 -40.04
CA VAL A 205 33.68 21.97 -41.15
C VAL A 205 33.47 21.14 -42.40
N ASP A 206 34.43 20.28 -42.77
CA ASP A 206 34.31 19.45 -43.96
C ASP A 206 33.16 18.44 -43.82
N GLN A 207 33.03 17.76 -42.68
CA GLN A 207 31.89 16.84 -42.41
C GLN A 207 30.53 17.55 -42.44
N PHE A 208 30.48 18.79 -41.93
CA PHE A 208 29.26 19.60 -41.96
C PHE A 208 28.87 19.96 -43.40
N LEU A 209 29.83 20.34 -44.24
CA LEU A 209 29.60 20.65 -45.66
C LEU A 209 29.15 19.42 -46.44
N GLU A 210 29.81 18.27 -46.21
CA GLU A 210 29.49 16.99 -46.85
C GLU A 210 28.17 16.38 -46.34
N GLY A 211 27.67 16.82 -45.19
CA GLY A 211 26.48 16.26 -44.57
C GLY A 211 26.68 14.86 -43.98
N THR A 212 27.92 14.52 -43.61
CA THR A 212 28.31 13.22 -43.06
C THR A 212 28.20 13.14 -41.53
N LEU A 213 27.85 14.26 -40.87
CA LEU A 213 27.55 14.28 -39.43
C LEU A 213 26.32 13.39 -39.11
N GLY A 214 26.43 12.59 -38.06
CA GLY A 214 25.37 11.66 -37.65
C GLY A 214 24.04 12.36 -37.31
N TYR A 215 22.94 11.60 -37.30
CA TYR A 215 21.58 12.14 -37.09
C TYR A 215 21.40 12.89 -35.76
N TYR A 216 22.10 12.48 -34.71
CA TYR A 216 22.17 13.13 -33.42
C TYR A 216 23.54 13.79 -33.27
N ASN A 217 23.64 15.05 -33.72
CA ASN A 217 24.84 15.85 -33.58
C ASN A 217 24.51 17.25 -33.03
N PRO A 218 25.45 17.88 -32.30
CA PRO A 218 25.27 19.23 -31.75
C PRO A 218 24.99 20.33 -32.79
N LEU A 219 25.43 20.16 -34.04
CA LEU A 219 25.26 21.13 -35.13
C LEU A 219 23.92 20.99 -35.88
N LYS A 220 23.02 20.10 -35.47
CA LYS A 220 21.76 19.84 -36.19
C LYS A 220 20.89 21.09 -36.39
N SER A 221 20.88 22.00 -35.43
CA SER A 221 20.13 23.26 -35.50
C SER A 221 20.93 24.42 -36.10
N PHE A 222 22.24 24.24 -36.34
CA PHE A 222 23.10 25.28 -36.91
C PHE A 222 22.79 25.47 -38.39
N LYS A 223 22.58 26.72 -38.79
CA LYS A 223 22.28 27.13 -40.16
C LYS A 223 23.30 28.16 -40.62
N SER A 224 23.85 27.97 -41.82
CA SER A 224 24.78 28.92 -42.43
C SER A 224 24.54 29.01 -43.94
N ALA A 225 24.40 30.23 -44.45
CA ALA A 225 24.29 30.49 -45.88
C ALA A 225 25.57 30.09 -46.65
N ILE A 226 26.72 30.02 -45.96
CA ILE A 226 28.00 29.60 -46.56
C ILE A 226 27.94 28.15 -47.05
N ARG A 227 27.17 27.29 -46.36
CA ARG A 227 26.98 25.88 -46.75
C ARG A 227 26.36 25.75 -48.13
N GLU A 228 25.42 26.63 -48.47
CA GLU A 228 24.76 26.65 -49.77
C GLU A 228 25.62 27.36 -50.84
N GLY A 229 26.42 28.35 -50.43
CA GLY A 229 27.29 29.15 -51.31
C GLY A 229 28.55 28.42 -51.80
N LEU A 230 29.17 27.56 -50.98
CA LEU A 230 30.43 26.89 -51.32
C LEU A 230 30.32 25.94 -52.53
N PRO A 231 29.27 25.10 -52.67
CA PRO A 231 29.07 24.28 -53.86
C PRO A 231 28.96 25.09 -55.17
N LEU A 232 28.31 26.26 -55.12
CA LEU A 232 28.22 27.17 -56.27
C LEU A 232 29.59 27.68 -56.70
N LEU A 233 30.45 28.05 -55.74
CA LEU A 233 31.83 28.47 -56.02
C LEU A 233 32.68 27.33 -56.60
N SER A 234 32.49 26.10 -56.11
CA SER A 234 33.17 24.91 -56.66
C SER A 234 32.77 24.67 -58.11
N LYS A 235 31.47 24.79 -58.44
CA LYS A 235 30.98 24.70 -59.81
C LYS A 235 31.58 25.78 -60.72
N THR A 236 31.66 27.02 -60.25
CA THR A 236 32.31 28.11 -61.02
C THR A 236 33.79 27.83 -61.28
N LEU A 237 34.50 27.22 -60.32
CA LEU A 237 35.90 26.81 -60.52
C LEU A 237 36.04 25.72 -61.57
N GLU A 238 35.16 24.72 -61.56
CA GLU A 238 35.11 23.68 -62.58
C GLU A 238 34.88 24.29 -63.98
N GLU A 239 33.90 25.19 -64.10
CA GLU A 239 33.60 25.90 -65.36
C GLU A 239 34.80 26.69 -65.90
N TYR A 240 35.49 27.45 -65.05
CA TYR A 240 36.71 28.18 -65.45
C TYR A 240 37.85 27.25 -65.82
N THR A 241 38.02 26.15 -65.08
CA THR A 241 39.10 25.17 -65.32
C THR A 241 38.89 24.44 -66.65
N GLU A 242 37.67 23.99 -66.94
CA GLU A 242 37.33 23.37 -68.23
C GLU A 242 37.46 24.37 -69.40
N THR A 243 37.09 25.64 -69.19
CA THR A 243 37.27 26.69 -70.20
C THR A 243 38.74 26.94 -70.52
N ILE A 244 39.61 27.00 -69.49
CA ILE A 244 41.06 27.14 -69.68
C ILE A 244 41.62 25.93 -70.41
N LYS A 245 41.22 24.71 -70.01
CA LYS A 245 41.65 23.45 -70.64
C LYS A 245 41.33 23.43 -72.12
N LEU A 246 40.12 23.84 -72.51
CA LEU A 246 39.72 23.97 -73.91
C LEU A 246 40.58 25.00 -74.67
N LYS A 247 40.82 26.18 -74.08
CA LYS A 247 41.64 27.22 -74.71
C LYS A 247 43.11 26.81 -74.85
N LYS A 248 43.68 26.12 -73.86
CA LYS A 248 45.04 25.55 -73.92
C LYS A 248 45.15 24.49 -75.01
N SER A 249 44.14 23.62 -75.16
CA SER A 249 44.08 22.65 -76.26
C SER A 249 44.06 23.32 -77.65
N HIS A 250 43.39 24.47 -77.80
CA HIS A 250 43.47 25.24 -79.04
C HIS A 250 44.87 25.79 -79.32
N LEU A 251 45.58 26.30 -78.29
CA LEU A 251 46.97 26.75 -78.42
C LEU A 251 47.91 25.61 -78.82
N GLU A 252 47.82 24.47 -78.12
CA GLU A 252 48.59 23.27 -78.44
C GLU A 252 48.37 22.83 -79.90
N LYS A 253 47.11 22.84 -80.37
CA LYS A 253 46.80 22.51 -81.76
C LYS A 253 47.44 23.48 -82.74
N ILE A 254 47.47 24.78 -82.44
CA ILE A 254 48.12 25.79 -83.30
C ILE A 254 49.63 25.55 -83.39
N GLU A 255 50.27 25.14 -82.29
CA GLU A 255 51.71 24.84 -82.26
C GLU A 255 52.11 23.63 -83.12
N THR A 256 51.20 22.67 -83.33
CA THR A 256 51.47 21.49 -84.18
C THR A 256 51.56 21.80 -85.68
N PHE A 257 51.05 22.94 -86.13
CA PHE A 257 51.04 23.28 -87.55
C PHE A 257 52.42 23.74 -88.04
N GLU A 258 52.73 23.44 -89.31
CA GLU A 258 54.01 23.78 -89.92
C GLU A 258 54.18 25.30 -90.09
N LYS A 259 55.33 25.85 -89.66
CA LYS A 259 55.65 27.28 -89.84
C LYS A 259 56.10 27.57 -91.27
N CYS A 260 55.69 28.74 -91.78
CA CYS A 260 56.15 29.22 -93.08
C CYS A 260 57.64 29.59 -92.99
N LYS A 261 58.45 29.09 -93.93
CA LYS A 261 59.91 29.32 -93.98
C LYS A 261 60.31 30.46 -94.91
N ILE A 262 59.35 31.22 -95.41
CA ILE A 262 59.58 32.31 -96.35
C ILE A 262 60.01 33.57 -95.57
N PRO A 263 61.15 34.20 -95.95
CA PRO A 263 61.54 35.49 -95.39
C PRO A 263 60.42 36.53 -95.54
N SER A 264 60.10 37.29 -94.49
CA SER A 264 58.95 38.22 -94.35
C SER A 264 57.57 37.62 -94.01
N LEU A 265 57.44 36.29 -93.96
CA LEU A 265 56.21 35.58 -93.55
C LEU A 265 56.47 34.59 -92.41
N GLU A 266 57.52 34.78 -91.61
CA GLU A 266 57.95 33.84 -90.56
C GLU A 266 56.89 33.64 -89.47
N ASN A 267 56.01 34.62 -89.26
CA ASN A 267 54.89 34.54 -88.31
C ASN A 267 53.69 33.74 -88.86
N PHE A 268 53.66 33.46 -90.17
CA PHE A 268 52.57 32.73 -90.80
C PHE A 268 52.76 31.22 -90.68
N THR A 269 51.65 30.51 -90.57
CA THR A 269 51.59 29.06 -90.37
C THR A 269 50.83 28.43 -91.53
N ILE A 270 51.33 27.32 -92.07
CA ILE A 270 50.73 26.58 -93.17
C ILE A 270 49.58 25.72 -92.62
N VAL A 271 48.39 25.86 -93.20
CA VAL A 271 47.18 25.19 -92.72
C VAL A 271 46.31 24.71 -93.88
N ASP A 272 45.57 23.62 -93.64
CA ASP A 272 44.51 23.18 -94.56
C ASP A 272 43.32 24.15 -94.46
N TYR A 273 42.78 24.58 -95.59
CA TYR A 273 41.63 25.49 -95.66
C TYR A 273 40.40 24.95 -94.90
N LYS A 274 40.25 23.63 -94.77
CA LYS A 274 39.15 22.99 -94.03
C LYS A 274 39.17 23.30 -92.54
N LEU A 275 40.33 23.68 -92.00
CA LEU A 275 40.52 23.96 -90.58
C LEU A 275 40.22 25.42 -90.22
N ILE A 276 40.06 26.29 -91.22
CA ILE A 276 39.92 27.74 -91.03
C ILE A 276 38.55 28.21 -91.49
N SER A 277 37.81 28.87 -90.59
CA SER A 277 36.56 29.54 -90.95
C SER A 277 36.84 30.77 -91.82
N SER A 278 36.03 30.98 -92.87
CA SER A 278 36.12 32.14 -93.77
C SER A 278 35.98 33.51 -93.08
N LYS A 279 35.51 33.54 -91.82
CA LYS A 279 35.53 34.73 -90.97
C LYS A 279 36.95 35.27 -90.71
N HIS A 280 37.97 34.42 -90.77
CA HIS A 280 39.37 34.77 -90.53
C HIS A 280 40.12 35.17 -91.81
N TYR A 281 39.43 35.40 -92.94
CA TYR A 281 40.09 35.68 -94.23
C TYR A 281 41.12 36.82 -94.18
N LYS A 282 40.92 37.82 -93.31
CA LYS A 282 41.79 39.00 -93.18
C LYS A 282 43.20 38.70 -92.68
N ILE A 283 43.37 37.60 -91.95
CA ILE A 283 44.67 37.16 -91.40
C ILE A 283 45.27 35.99 -92.20
N CYS A 284 44.65 35.64 -93.34
CA CYS A 284 45.08 34.59 -94.22
C CYS A 284 45.70 35.16 -95.51
N LYS A 285 46.65 34.43 -96.10
CA LYS A 285 47.24 34.73 -97.41
C LYS A 285 47.42 33.44 -98.22
N LEU A 286 47.42 33.55 -99.54
CA LEU A 286 47.80 32.46 -100.44
C LEU A 286 49.17 32.71 -101.02
N ILE A 287 49.98 31.66 -101.08
CA ILE A 287 51.30 31.68 -101.72
C ILE A 287 51.29 30.72 -102.89
N LYS A 288 51.66 31.17 -104.09
CA LYS A 288 51.69 30.30 -105.27
C LYS A 288 52.80 29.26 -105.13
N LYS A 289 52.48 27.97 -105.25
CA LYS A 289 53.43 26.86 -104.99
C LYS A 289 54.72 26.95 -105.81
N GLU A 290 54.62 27.30 -107.08
CA GLU A 290 55.77 27.46 -107.99
C GLU A 290 56.72 28.60 -107.59
N SER A 291 56.22 29.57 -106.82
CA SER A 291 56.98 30.75 -106.38
C SER A 291 57.59 30.59 -104.98
N MET A 292 57.35 29.47 -104.28
CA MET A 292 57.76 29.26 -102.88
C MET A 292 59.28 29.33 -102.65
N ASN A 293 60.08 28.95 -103.65
CA ASN A 293 61.55 28.99 -103.59
C ASN A 293 62.15 30.23 -104.28
N SER A 294 61.30 31.16 -104.73
CA SER A 294 61.72 32.44 -105.32
C SER A 294 62.18 33.41 -104.22
N PHE A 295 63.12 34.30 -104.56
CA PHE A 295 63.45 35.45 -103.71
C PHE A 295 62.25 36.39 -103.51
N PHE A 296 61.27 36.35 -104.42
CA PHE A 296 60.04 37.13 -104.37
C PHE A 296 58.83 36.21 -104.65
N PRO A 297 58.23 35.58 -103.63
CA PRO A 297 57.06 34.71 -103.80
C PRO A 297 55.79 35.50 -104.14
N ASP A 298 54.90 34.90 -104.95
CA ASP A 298 53.61 35.48 -105.33
C ASP A 298 52.60 35.30 -104.20
N ILE A 299 52.27 36.41 -103.52
CA ILE A 299 51.37 36.43 -102.36
C ILE A 299 50.05 37.10 -102.74
N ILE A 300 48.94 36.42 -102.44
CA ILE A 300 47.58 36.92 -102.67
C ILE A 300 46.88 37.12 -101.32
N ASN A 301 46.32 38.31 -101.13
CA ASN A 301 45.43 38.62 -100.00
C ASN A 301 43.97 38.41 -100.41
N PHE A 302 43.14 38.05 -99.45
CA PHE A 302 41.70 37.88 -99.68
C PHE A 302 40.96 39.21 -99.49
N SER A 303 40.05 39.51 -100.41
CA SER A 303 39.23 40.73 -100.36
C SER A 303 37.98 40.57 -99.47
N SER A 304 37.48 39.34 -99.32
CA SER A 304 36.28 39.02 -98.54
C SER A 304 36.26 37.56 -98.08
N ALA A 305 35.32 37.20 -97.20
CA ALA A 305 35.09 35.81 -96.81
C ALA A 305 34.66 34.92 -98.00
N GLN A 306 33.89 35.46 -98.94
CA GLN A 306 33.48 34.75 -100.16
C GLN A 306 34.67 34.46 -101.07
N ASP A 307 35.59 35.42 -101.16
CA ASP A 307 36.83 35.30 -101.91
C ASP A 307 37.75 34.22 -101.31
N PHE A 308 37.80 34.15 -99.97
CA PHE A 308 38.47 33.08 -99.24
C PHE A 308 37.90 31.71 -99.55
N ASP A 309 36.59 31.51 -99.42
CA ASP A 309 35.94 30.22 -99.65
C ASP A 309 36.16 29.69 -101.09
N ARG A 310 36.24 30.61 -102.07
CA ARG A 310 36.51 30.30 -103.47
C ARG A 310 37.98 29.95 -103.72
N MET A 311 38.92 30.80 -103.27
CA MET A 311 40.33 30.73 -103.67
C MET A 311 41.16 29.77 -102.81
N SER A 312 40.82 29.59 -101.52
CA SER A 312 41.56 28.73 -100.59
C SER A 312 41.59 27.25 -100.96
N ARG A 313 40.64 26.79 -101.79
CA ARG A 313 40.55 25.40 -102.29
C ARG A 313 41.49 25.12 -103.46
N ASN A 314 42.11 26.16 -104.02
CA ASN A 314 42.93 26.03 -105.22
C ASN A 314 44.26 25.34 -104.91
N GLN A 315 44.48 24.18 -105.54
CA GLN A 315 45.65 23.34 -105.30
C GLN A 315 46.98 23.95 -105.75
N ASN A 316 46.96 25.01 -106.57
CA ASN A 316 48.17 25.70 -107.02
C ASN A 316 48.75 26.65 -105.95
N TYR A 317 48.03 26.86 -104.85
CA TYR A 317 48.41 27.76 -103.77
C TYR A 317 48.54 27.02 -102.44
N ILE A 318 49.32 27.60 -101.53
CA ILE A 318 49.41 27.20 -100.13
C ILE A 318 48.72 28.27 -99.30
N LEU A 319 47.80 27.85 -98.43
CA LEU A 319 47.17 28.75 -97.48
C LEU A 319 48.08 28.92 -96.26
N VAL A 320 48.34 30.17 -95.93
CA VAL A 320 49.05 30.54 -94.72
C VAL A 320 48.20 31.48 -93.87
N ILE A 321 48.27 31.36 -92.55
CA ILE A 321 47.53 32.20 -91.60
C ILE A 321 48.47 32.77 -90.54
N ASP A 322 48.23 34.04 -90.19
CA ASP A 322 48.88 34.67 -89.05
C ASP A 322 48.06 34.45 -87.78
N PHE A 323 48.52 33.54 -86.92
CA PHE A 323 47.87 33.24 -85.65
C PHE A 323 48.20 34.24 -84.54
N THR A 324 49.08 35.22 -84.75
CA THR A 324 49.62 36.09 -83.68
C THR A 324 48.52 36.73 -82.84
N THR A 325 47.55 37.39 -83.49
CA THR A 325 46.42 38.05 -82.79
C THR A 325 45.48 37.05 -82.09
N ILE A 326 45.30 35.85 -82.64
CA ILE A 326 44.49 34.77 -82.03
C ILE A 326 45.20 34.23 -80.78
N ILE A 327 46.51 33.99 -80.87
CA ILE A 327 47.34 33.51 -79.75
C ILE A 327 47.36 34.56 -78.63
N GLU A 328 47.58 35.84 -78.95
CA GLU A 328 47.53 36.94 -77.98
C GLU A 328 46.16 37.02 -77.27
N THR A 329 45.07 36.89 -78.03
CA THR A 329 43.70 36.89 -77.47
C THR A 329 43.49 35.72 -76.54
N LEU A 330 43.83 34.49 -76.96
CA LEU A 330 43.70 33.28 -76.16
C LEU A 330 44.53 33.36 -74.87
N ASN A 331 45.78 33.80 -74.96
CA ASN A 331 46.66 33.97 -73.80
C ASN A 331 46.11 35.01 -72.82
N THR A 332 45.63 36.14 -73.32
CA THR A 332 45.02 37.19 -72.49
C THR A 332 43.77 36.67 -71.75
N GLU A 333 42.93 35.91 -72.44
CA GLU A 333 41.74 35.29 -71.84
C GLU A 333 42.10 34.21 -70.82
N ILE A 334 43.12 33.39 -71.07
CA ILE A 334 43.62 32.39 -70.11
C ILE A 334 44.12 33.08 -68.85
N VAL A 335 44.99 34.09 -68.96
CA VAL A 335 45.51 34.86 -67.81
C VAL A 335 44.37 35.48 -67.01
N LYS A 336 43.36 36.03 -67.70
CA LYS A 336 42.16 36.59 -67.04
C LYS A 336 41.38 35.52 -66.27
N LEU A 337 41.17 34.33 -66.86
CA LEU A 337 40.49 33.22 -66.21
C LEU A 337 41.30 32.67 -65.02
N GLU A 338 42.62 32.54 -65.14
CA GLU A 338 43.52 32.13 -64.06
C GLU A 338 43.47 33.12 -62.88
N GLY A 339 43.44 34.43 -63.17
CA GLY A 339 43.23 35.47 -62.16
C GLY A 339 41.86 35.38 -61.49
N ASN A 340 40.80 35.02 -62.22
CA ASN A 340 39.47 34.78 -61.65
C ASN A 340 39.43 33.52 -60.78
N ILE A 341 40.09 32.44 -61.19
CA ILE A 341 40.25 31.22 -60.38
C ILE A 341 40.89 31.57 -59.03
N LEU A 342 41.96 32.38 -59.03
CA LEU A 342 42.62 32.79 -57.79
C LEU A 342 41.67 33.58 -56.87
N LYS A 343 40.87 34.50 -57.44
CA LYS A 343 39.86 35.24 -56.67
C LYS A 343 38.80 34.31 -56.06
N VAL A 344 38.30 33.33 -56.83
CA VAL A 344 37.29 32.38 -56.34
C VAL A 344 37.88 31.46 -55.26
N LYS A 345 39.10 30.94 -55.45
CA LYS A 345 39.80 30.15 -54.42
C LYS A 345 40.02 30.94 -53.12
N ASN A 346 40.45 32.19 -53.22
CA ASN A 346 40.59 33.07 -52.05
C ASN A 346 39.24 33.32 -51.36
N ASN A 347 38.14 33.44 -52.12
CA ASN A 347 36.80 33.57 -51.56
C ASN A 347 36.37 32.27 -50.84
N GLN A 348 36.60 31.10 -51.44
CA GLN A 348 36.32 29.81 -50.79
C GLN A 348 37.09 29.65 -49.48
N PHE A 349 38.39 29.99 -49.46
CA PHE A 349 39.20 29.94 -48.26
C PHE A 349 38.64 30.84 -47.16
N LYS A 350 38.33 32.10 -47.49
CA LYS A 350 37.72 33.05 -46.54
C LYS A 350 36.37 32.55 -46.02
N GLN A 351 35.52 32.02 -46.89
CA GLN A 351 34.22 31.49 -46.48
C GLN A 351 34.35 30.27 -45.57
N LYS A 352 35.30 29.36 -45.84
CA LYS A 352 35.59 28.23 -44.94
C LYS A 352 36.09 28.70 -43.57
N ASP A 353 36.99 29.69 -43.53
CA ASP A 353 37.47 30.29 -42.27
C ASP A 353 36.34 30.97 -41.49
N THR A 354 35.47 31.73 -42.15
CA THR A 354 34.29 32.32 -41.51
C THR A 354 33.37 31.24 -40.95
N LEU A 355 33.07 30.19 -41.74
CA LEU A 355 32.22 29.09 -41.31
C LEU A 355 32.82 28.36 -40.10
N LYS A 356 34.14 28.20 -40.06
CA LYS A 356 34.84 27.62 -38.91
C LYS A 356 34.63 28.44 -37.64
N ILE A 357 34.77 29.76 -37.72
CA ILE A 357 34.55 30.69 -36.60
C ILE A 357 33.09 30.63 -36.14
N ASP A 358 32.13 30.62 -37.08
CA ASP A 358 30.70 30.54 -36.76
C ASP A 358 30.35 29.23 -36.06
N ILE A 359 30.87 28.10 -36.56
CA ILE A 359 30.70 26.77 -35.94
C ILE A 359 31.31 26.76 -34.55
N GLU A 360 32.53 27.27 -34.38
CA GLU A 360 33.20 27.32 -33.09
C GLU A 360 32.40 28.15 -32.07
N SER A 361 31.94 29.33 -32.47
CA SER A 361 31.11 30.22 -31.63
C SER A 361 29.80 29.56 -31.22
N PHE A 362 29.14 28.89 -32.17
CA PHE A 362 27.90 28.14 -31.91
C PHE A 362 28.12 26.99 -30.92
N LEU A 363 29.14 26.15 -31.16
CA LEU A 363 29.48 25.03 -30.27
C LEU A 363 29.81 25.50 -28.85
N ARG A 364 30.59 26.58 -28.70
CA ARG A 364 30.88 27.19 -27.41
C ARG A 364 29.62 27.64 -26.67
N THR A 365 28.68 28.25 -27.40
CA THR A 365 27.40 28.72 -26.85
C THR A 365 26.53 27.55 -26.39
N GLU A 366 26.36 26.52 -27.23
CA GLU A 366 25.59 25.32 -26.88
C GLU A 366 26.19 24.57 -25.68
N LYS A 367 27.52 24.47 -25.62
CA LYS A 367 28.24 23.88 -24.49
C LYS A 367 28.00 24.64 -23.20
N MET A 368 28.05 25.98 -23.25
CA MET A 368 27.80 26.83 -22.09
C MET A 368 26.35 26.72 -21.61
N ASN A 369 25.37 26.76 -22.53
CA ASN A 369 23.95 26.58 -22.23
C ASN A 369 23.66 25.21 -21.62
N GLY A 370 24.26 24.15 -22.19
CA GLY A 370 24.17 22.79 -21.67
C GLY A 370 24.74 22.68 -20.26
N LYS A 371 25.94 23.23 -20.01
CA LYS A 371 26.55 23.26 -18.67
C LYS A 371 25.69 24.01 -17.65
N ALA A 372 25.19 25.19 -18.00
CA ALA A 372 24.31 25.96 -17.13
C ALA A 372 23.01 25.20 -16.79
N THR A 373 22.45 24.47 -17.76
CA THR A 373 21.26 23.64 -17.55
C THR A 373 21.57 22.44 -16.63
N ILE A 374 22.73 21.79 -16.81
CA ILE A 374 23.18 20.71 -15.93
C ILE A 374 23.29 21.20 -14.48
N VAL A 375 23.89 22.37 -14.24
CA VAL A 375 24.02 22.94 -12.88
C VAL A 375 22.64 23.13 -12.26
N LYS A 376 21.72 23.80 -12.98
CA LYS A 376 20.33 24.00 -12.50
C LYS A 376 19.62 22.69 -12.16
N LEU A 377 19.76 21.66 -13.01
CA LEU A 377 19.14 20.36 -12.77
C LEU A 377 19.78 19.62 -11.58
N LYS A 378 21.10 19.78 -11.38
CA LYS A 378 21.80 19.21 -10.21
C LYS A 378 21.36 19.89 -8.93
N ASP A 379 21.26 21.21 -8.91
CA ASP A 379 20.77 21.97 -7.76
C ASP A 379 19.33 21.56 -7.44
N LYS A 380 18.47 21.45 -8.46
CA LYS A 380 17.10 20.97 -8.27
C LYS A 380 17.03 19.54 -7.73
N ASN A 381 17.89 18.64 -8.20
CA ASN A 381 17.95 17.28 -7.66
C ASN A 381 18.46 17.25 -6.23
N LEU A 382 19.38 18.13 -5.85
CA LEU A 382 19.84 18.25 -4.46
C LEU A 382 18.70 18.72 -3.54
N GLU A 383 17.90 19.70 -3.96
CA GLU A 383 16.69 20.11 -3.25
C GLU A 383 15.71 18.94 -3.08
N LEU A 384 15.41 18.23 -4.17
CA LEU A 384 14.50 17.07 -4.16
C LEU A 384 15.04 15.93 -3.29
N GLN A 385 16.35 15.71 -3.23
CA GLN A 385 16.96 14.72 -2.34
C GLN A 385 16.79 15.07 -0.87
N ASN A 386 16.92 16.36 -0.52
CA ASN A 386 16.65 16.83 0.83
C ASN A 386 15.16 16.67 1.19
N GLU A 387 14.27 17.03 0.26
CA GLU A 387 12.83 16.84 0.42
C GLU A 387 12.46 15.35 0.60
N LEU A 388 13.04 14.47 -0.23
CA LEU A 388 12.86 13.02 -0.15
C LEU A 388 13.22 12.50 1.24
N LYS A 389 14.38 12.91 1.76
CA LYS A 389 14.84 12.51 3.10
C LYS A 389 13.86 12.95 4.20
N VAL A 390 13.34 14.17 4.12
CA VAL A 390 12.34 14.69 5.07
C VAL A 390 11.06 13.86 5.01
N GLN A 391 10.58 13.54 3.80
CA GLN A 391 9.37 12.73 3.61
C GLN A 391 9.56 11.30 4.12
N GLU A 392 10.72 10.69 3.90
CA GLU A 392 11.07 9.37 4.42
C GLU A 392 11.09 9.35 5.96
N GLU A 393 11.72 10.35 6.60
CA GLU A 393 11.73 10.49 8.05
C GLU A 393 10.30 10.66 8.60
N GLN A 394 9.47 11.46 7.92
CA GLN A 394 8.08 11.67 8.31
C GLN A 394 7.22 10.41 8.15
N LEU A 395 7.45 9.61 7.10
CA LEU A 395 6.81 8.31 6.91
C LEU A 395 7.15 7.36 8.06
N GLN A 396 8.42 7.25 8.42
CA GLN A 396 8.86 6.40 9.53
C GLN A 396 8.25 6.83 10.86
N GLU A 397 8.24 8.13 11.14
CA GLU A 397 7.64 8.65 12.37
C GLU A 397 6.13 8.43 12.42
N THR A 398 5.43 8.61 11.29
CA THR A 398 3.98 8.36 11.20
C THR A 398 3.66 6.89 11.50
N ILE A 399 4.37 5.96 10.86
CA ILE A 399 4.21 4.52 11.11
C ILE A 399 4.46 4.19 12.58
N ARG A 400 5.51 4.76 13.17
CA ARG A 400 5.86 4.55 14.58
C ARG A 400 4.76 5.04 15.53
N GLN A 401 4.16 6.19 15.23
CA GLN A 401 3.07 6.74 16.05
C GLN A 401 1.80 5.91 15.95
N GLU A 402 1.40 5.50 14.74
CA GLU A 402 0.23 4.63 14.52
C GLU A 402 0.39 3.30 15.28
N GLN A 403 1.57 2.66 15.21
CA GLN A 403 1.88 1.46 15.97
C GLN A 403 1.81 1.67 17.49
N LEU A 404 2.33 2.80 17.98
CA LEU A 404 2.32 3.11 19.41
C LEU A 404 0.89 3.35 19.93
N GLU A 405 0.04 4.02 19.15
CA GLU A 405 -1.37 4.23 19.50
C GLU A 405 -2.13 2.90 19.55
N GLU A 406 -1.87 2.00 18.61
CA GLU A 406 -2.48 0.67 18.59
C GLU A 406 -2.06 -0.17 19.80
N ILE A 407 -0.76 -0.20 20.15
CA ILE A 407 -0.27 -0.87 21.36
C ILE A 407 -0.99 -0.32 22.60
N LYS A 408 -1.11 1.00 22.73
CA LYS A 408 -1.82 1.63 23.85
C LYS A 408 -3.31 1.27 23.87
N ALA A 409 -3.95 1.19 22.71
CA ALA A 409 -5.36 0.78 22.59
C ALA A 409 -5.55 -0.67 23.06
N ASN A 410 -4.64 -1.57 22.65
CA ASN A 410 -4.64 -2.97 23.05
C ASN A 410 -4.44 -3.13 24.56
N GLU A 411 -3.46 -2.45 25.15
CA GLU A 411 -3.24 -2.47 26.61
C GLU A 411 -4.49 -1.98 27.38
N ARG A 412 -5.19 -0.97 26.87
CA ARG A 412 -6.45 -0.48 27.48
C ARG A 412 -7.55 -1.52 27.38
N ALA A 413 -7.70 -2.18 26.23
CA ALA A 413 -8.66 -3.24 26.02
C ALA A 413 -8.40 -4.44 26.96
N GLU A 414 -7.15 -4.88 27.07
CA GLU A 414 -6.75 -5.95 27.99
C GLU A 414 -7.06 -5.60 29.46
N LYS A 415 -6.72 -4.39 29.89
CA LYS A 415 -7.05 -3.90 31.24
C LYS A 415 -8.56 -3.89 31.48
N ALA A 416 -9.35 -3.45 30.50
CA ALA A 416 -10.81 -3.45 30.59
C ALA A 416 -11.39 -4.86 30.67
N ILE A 417 -10.90 -5.81 29.86
CA ILE A 417 -11.30 -7.22 29.90
C ILE A 417 -10.95 -7.83 31.25
N LYS A 418 -9.72 -7.61 31.76
CA LYS A 418 -9.29 -8.12 33.06
C LYS A 418 -10.17 -7.60 34.20
N LYS A 419 -10.50 -6.30 34.18
CA LYS A 419 -11.44 -5.71 35.13
C LYS A 419 -12.82 -6.35 35.03
N ARG A 420 -13.35 -6.51 33.82
CA ARG A 420 -14.67 -7.14 33.60
C ARG A 420 -14.72 -8.59 34.08
N ARG A 421 -13.65 -9.37 33.88
CA ARG A 421 -13.53 -10.73 34.42
C ARG A 421 -13.61 -10.73 35.95
N TYR A 422 -12.89 -9.82 36.60
CA TYR A 422 -12.94 -9.66 38.05
C TYR A 422 -14.35 -9.30 38.54
N ASP A 423 -15.00 -8.33 37.91
CA ASP A 423 -16.37 -7.91 38.25
C ASP A 423 -17.36 -9.08 38.11
N ILE A 424 -17.28 -9.87 37.02
CA ILE A 424 -18.09 -11.08 36.83
C ILE A 424 -17.87 -12.10 37.95
N MET A 425 -16.61 -12.37 38.29
CA MET A 425 -16.27 -13.34 39.35
C MET A 425 -16.78 -12.89 40.72
N LYS A 426 -16.78 -11.58 40.97
CA LYS A 426 -17.25 -10.98 42.23
C LYS A 426 -18.78 -10.96 42.30
N ASP A 427 -19.45 -10.41 41.30
CA ASP A 427 -20.88 -10.11 41.33
C ASP A 427 -21.74 -11.37 41.22
N TYR A 428 -21.27 -12.38 40.48
CA TYR A 428 -21.99 -13.65 40.31
C TYR A 428 -21.47 -14.77 41.20
N LYS A 429 -20.60 -14.46 42.19
CA LYS A 429 -20.04 -15.47 43.09
C LYS A 429 -21.16 -16.25 43.79
N GLY A 430 -21.17 -17.57 43.61
CA GLY A 430 -22.18 -18.45 44.23
C GLY A 430 -23.56 -18.36 43.58
N VAL A 431 -23.73 -17.61 42.49
CA VAL A 431 -24.95 -17.55 41.69
C VAL A 431 -24.90 -18.61 40.61
N TYR A 432 -25.99 -19.33 40.48
CA TYR A 432 -26.15 -20.41 39.52
C TYR A 432 -27.48 -20.26 38.79
N GLY A 433 -27.45 -20.48 37.50
CA GLY A 433 -28.65 -20.60 36.69
C GLY A 433 -29.19 -22.02 36.80
N TYR A 434 -30.50 -22.17 36.66
CA TYR A 434 -31.12 -23.47 36.63
C TYR A 434 -32.28 -23.57 35.65
N HIS A 435 -32.50 -24.79 35.16
CA HIS A 435 -33.73 -25.18 34.47
C HIS A 435 -34.32 -26.41 35.16
N TRP A 436 -35.56 -26.30 35.64
CA TRP A 436 -36.25 -27.38 36.36
C TRP A 436 -37.24 -28.10 35.43
N LYS A 437 -36.80 -29.20 34.82
CA LYS A 437 -37.52 -29.95 33.77
C LYS A 437 -38.92 -30.41 34.16
N TYR A 438 -39.11 -30.75 35.44
CA TYR A 438 -40.38 -31.22 36.00
C TYR A 438 -40.72 -30.48 37.30
N LYS A 439 -40.85 -29.15 37.21
CA LYS A 439 -41.17 -28.30 38.36
C LYS A 439 -42.50 -28.70 39.02
N ARG A 440 -42.46 -28.94 40.32
CA ARG A 440 -43.67 -29.18 41.12
C ARG A 440 -44.43 -27.87 41.27
N LYS A 441 -45.56 -27.73 40.55
CA LYS A 441 -46.43 -26.53 40.54
C LYS A 441 -46.89 -26.08 41.93
N THR A 442 -46.93 -26.99 42.92
CA THR A 442 -47.22 -26.66 44.32
C THR A 442 -46.38 -25.48 44.82
N TRP A 443 -45.09 -25.45 44.50
CA TRP A 443 -44.17 -24.44 45.02
C TRP A 443 -44.28 -23.10 44.31
N ASP A 444 -45.00 -23.00 43.18
CA ASP A 444 -45.32 -21.71 42.56
C ASP A 444 -46.24 -20.85 43.43
N PHE A 445 -46.92 -21.47 44.40
CA PHE A 445 -47.79 -20.80 45.36
C PHE A 445 -47.09 -20.37 46.65
N ALA A 446 -45.83 -20.76 46.84
CA ALA A 446 -45.05 -20.35 48.00
C ALA A 446 -44.62 -18.89 47.83
N LYS A 447 -44.92 -18.05 48.83
CA LYS A 447 -44.50 -16.65 48.89
C LYS A 447 -43.34 -16.45 49.86
N LYS A 448 -43.05 -17.44 50.69
CA LYS A 448 -41.97 -17.38 51.68
C LYS A 448 -40.67 -17.94 51.09
N PRO A 449 -39.49 -17.51 51.60
CA PRO A 449 -38.22 -17.93 51.05
C PRO A 449 -38.07 -19.45 50.99
N LEU A 450 -37.61 -19.95 49.84
CA LEU A 450 -37.54 -21.37 49.53
C LEU A 450 -36.09 -21.82 49.38
N TYR A 451 -35.67 -22.75 50.21
CA TYR A 451 -34.35 -23.37 50.18
C TYR A 451 -34.48 -24.84 49.79
N LEU A 452 -33.63 -25.29 48.87
CA LEU A 452 -33.57 -26.67 48.43
C LEU A 452 -32.27 -27.30 48.90
N ASP A 453 -32.35 -28.39 49.66
CA ASP A 453 -31.18 -29.16 50.10
C ASP A 453 -30.90 -30.28 49.10
N PHE A 454 -29.81 -30.15 48.36
CA PHE A 454 -29.32 -31.12 47.37
C PHE A 454 -28.32 -32.10 47.99
N GLY A 455 -28.44 -32.33 49.30
CA GLY A 455 -27.59 -33.25 50.08
C GLY A 455 -26.23 -32.65 50.44
N ASN A 456 -25.47 -32.13 49.46
CA ASN A 456 -24.14 -31.54 49.67
C ASN A 456 -24.14 -30.02 49.81
N SER A 457 -25.19 -29.35 49.36
CA SER A 457 -25.31 -27.90 49.36
C SER A 457 -26.77 -27.49 49.37
N ILE A 458 -27.04 -26.29 49.89
CA ILE A 458 -28.37 -25.69 49.86
C ILE A 458 -28.40 -24.66 48.74
N PHE A 459 -29.52 -24.61 48.02
CA PHE A 459 -29.78 -23.59 47.01
C PHE A 459 -31.00 -22.76 47.41
N HIS A 460 -30.78 -21.46 47.57
CA HIS A 460 -31.83 -20.48 47.83
C HIS A 460 -32.39 -19.97 46.51
N LEU A 461 -33.69 -20.16 46.26
CA LEU A 461 -34.33 -19.64 45.06
C LEU A 461 -34.49 -18.12 45.18
N GLN A 462 -33.77 -17.36 44.35
CA GLN A 462 -33.88 -15.90 44.32
C GLN A 462 -34.96 -15.42 43.35
N ASN A 463 -35.04 -16.04 42.19
CA ASN A 463 -36.03 -15.73 41.16
C ASN A 463 -36.34 -16.99 40.33
N SER A 464 -37.08 -16.82 39.24
CA SER A 464 -37.52 -17.94 38.40
C SER A 464 -36.38 -18.73 37.74
N ASN A 465 -35.18 -18.15 37.61
CA ASN A 465 -34.10 -18.69 36.77
C ASN A 465 -32.74 -18.81 37.48
N THR A 466 -32.59 -18.24 38.68
CA THR A 466 -31.32 -18.30 39.45
C THR A 466 -31.53 -18.70 40.89
N PHE A 467 -30.53 -19.40 41.43
CA PHE A 467 -30.39 -19.66 42.86
C PHE A 467 -29.00 -19.26 43.38
N ILE A 468 -28.93 -19.01 44.68
CA ILE A 468 -27.67 -18.83 45.40
C ILE A 468 -27.31 -20.13 46.10
N LYS A 469 -26.09 -20.61 45.85
CA LYS A 469 -25.51 -21.73 46.60
C LYS A 469 -25.06 -21.27 47.97
N ILE A 470 -25.52 -21.96 49.00
CA ILE A 470 -25.21 -21.71 50.41
C ILE A 470 -24.72 -23.03 51.02
N SER A 471 -23.62 -22.98 51.77
CA SER A 471 -23.16 -24.14 52.52
C SER A 471 -24.13 -24.47 53.66
N HIS A 472 -24.16 -25.73 54.14
CA HIS A 472 -24.99 -26.04 55.31
C HIS A 472 -24.64 -25.21 56.54
N GLN A 473 -23.36 -24.89 56.72
CA GLN A 473 -22.89 -24.07 57.85
C GLN A 473 -23.40 -22.64 57.72
N ASP A 474 -23.34 -22.04 56.53
CA ASP A 474 -23.78 -20.67 56.31
C ASP A 474 -25.31 -20.55 56.40
N PHE A 475 -26.05 -21.57 55.97
CA PHE A 475 -27.49 -21.62 56.19
C PHE A 475 -27.81 -21.63 57.68
N VAL A 476 -27.16 -22.49 58.47
CA VAL A 476 -27.36 -22.53 59.93
C VAL A 476 -27.00 -21.19 60.58
N LYS A 477 -25.84 -20.61 60.24
CA LYS A 477 -25.44 -19.27 60.71
C LYS A 477 -26.47 -18.19 60.35
N LYS A 478 -27.05 -18.26 59.14
CA LYS A 478 -28.11 -17.34 58.70
C LYS A 478 -29.36 -17.43 59.58
N ILE A 479 -29.74 -18.64 60.02
CA ILE A 479 -30.87 -18.82 60.94
C ILE A 479 -30.53 -18.29 62.34
N PHE A 480 -29.31 -18.53 62.84
CA PHE A 480 -28.87 -17.99 64.12
C PHE A 480 -28.79 -16.46 64.15
N GLY A 481 -28.29 -15.84 63.08
CA GLY A 481 -28.14 -14.39 62.94
C GLY A 481 -29.37 -13.68 62.39
N TYR A 482 -30.52 -14.33 62.35
CA TYR A 482 -31.72 -13.77 61.76
C TYR A 482 -32.37 -12.71 62.65
N THR A 483 -32.56 -11.50 62.11
CA THR A 483 -33.12 -10.35 62.85
C THR A 483 -34.50 -9.89 62.34
N GLY A 484 -35.13 -10.62 61.42
CA GLY A 484 -36.42 -10.30 60.80
C GLY A 484 -36.40 -10.36 59.26
N LEU A 485 -37.57 -10.56 58.62
CA LEU A 485 -37.75 -10.32 57.19
C LEU A 485 -37.87 -8.80 57.02
N SER A 486 -36.91 -8.15 56.36
CA SER A 486 -37.10 -6.78 55.85
C SER A 486 -38.06 -6.77 54.67
#